data_AF-A0AA36HCK9-F1
#
_entry.id   AF-A0AA36HCK9-F1
#
_cell.length_a   1.000
_cell.length_b   1.000
_cell.length_c   1.000
_cell.angle_alpha   90.00
_cell.angle_beta   90.00
_cell.angle_gamma   90.00
#
_symmetry.space_group_name_H-M   'P 1'
#
loop_
_entity.id
_entity.type
_entity.pdbx_description
1 polymer ?
#
loop_
_entity_poly.entity_id
_entity_poly.type
_entity_poly.pdbx_seq_one_letter_code
_entity_poly.pdbx_strand_id
1 'polypeptide(L)'
;MPSLILLLTAFAYAILLSDKVTVSPVASSADVPTSLSSVSDISEPGNYCSAETHKKIFYPKTRACTEARVPCPDPENIEGIAVRYCSCKTTIWETPNTTNCTHKWVSELESAIEKGDPAEQISKKMASDLEYTLSRQLYGGDITKSLQLSDDLLDLARSQFDAVEDEYDREARATNFTESFGLYGNYLLSQQALEVREELTPSLCEDYAAVLTSSLKQSVLSLGNYILIPEKKLQYDNWAMKIDILQWKDTSRKYSPDDQLKLLTGNSTTSTPSRAPTVQFSGFSKSPIIELPPLIILNNTASSTNESSAPSSAVFHLGSQPDTASSYTPLRLSYLVFANLGQLIYEDDVTVVNSHIACVYVGDGTKSIDLLDDQPATLTFFHLKKDLEHPSCVSVDFDTRMLSNETCRLISTSWRMTECACTHLGR
;
A
#
# COMPACT_ATOMS: atom_id res chain seq x y z
N MET A 1 -23.62 -2.18 -30.76
CA MET A 1 -23.63 -1.39 -29.52
C MET A 1 -24.01 -2.32 -28.38
N PRO A 2 -23.08 -2.55 -27.47
CA PRO A 2 -23.35 -2.23 -26.08
C PRO A 2 -22.33 -1.21 -25.56
N SER A 3 -22.83 -0.34 -24.68
CA SER A 3 -22.11 0.71 -23.96
C SER A 3 -21.54 0.19 -22.64
N LEU A 4 -20.60 0.96 -22.06
CA LEU A 4 -20.15 0.98 -20.66
C LEU A 4 -19.36 -0.28 -20.22
N ILE A 5 -18.18 -0.18 -19.59
CA ILE A 5 -17.78 0.68 -18.47
C ILE A 5 -16.29 1.06 -18.67
N LEU A 6 -15.97 2.36 -18.57
CA LEU A 6 -14.58 2.84 -18.46
C LEU A 6 -14.14 2.57 -17.01
N LEU A 7 -13.18 1.68 -16.79
CA LEU A 7 -12.50 1.49 -15.51
C LEU A 7 -11.33 2.49 -15.44
N LEU A 8 -11.34 3.34 -14.41
CA LEU A 8 -10.30 4.32 -14.09
C LEU A 8 -9.27 3.66 -13.15
N THR A 9 -7.97 3.83 -13.44
CA THR A 9 -6.82 3.20 -12.76
C THR A 9 -6.11 4.17 -11.78
N ALA A 10 -5.48 3.60 -10.76
CA ALA A 10 -4.73 4.20 -9.64
C ALA A 10 -3.20 4.03 -9.82
N PHE A 11 -2.32 4.80 -9.15
CA PHE A 11 -0.86 4.77 -9.44
C PHE A 11 0.08 5.21 -8.28
N ALA A 12 1.06 4.37 -7.90
CA ALA A 12 2.12 4.60 -6.90
C ALA A 12 3.55 4.31 -7.44
N TYR A 13 4.58 5.10 -7.12
CA TYR A 13 5.80 5.09 -7.97
C TYR A 13 6.96 4.23 -7.44
N ALA A 14 7.58 3.44 -8.32
CA ALA A 14 8.72 2.57 -8.05
C ALA A 14 9.71 2.52 -9.24
N ILE A 15 10.88 1.89 -9.05
CA ILE A 15 11.81 1.58 -10.16
C ILE A 15 11.92 0.07 -10.33
N LEU A 16 11.66 -0.40 -11.55
CA LEU A 16 11.91 -1.77 -12.00
C LEU A 16 13.27 -1.87 -12.68
N LEU A 17 14.01 -2.95 -12.43
CA LEU A 17 15.30 -3.27 -13.07
C LEU A 17 15.29 -4.72 -13.54
N SER A 18 15.54 -4.96 -14.83
CA SER A 18 15.53 -6.29 -15.46
C SER A 18 16.94 -6.90 -15.64
N ASP A 19 17.10 -8.19 -15.35
CA ASP A 19 18.30 -9.00 -15.61
C ASP A 19 18.23 -9.80 -16.93
N LYS A 20 19.37 -10.29 -17.44
CA LYS A 20 19.46 -10.86 -18.81
C LYS A 20 18.88 -12.27 -18.91
N VAL A 21 17.75 -12.46 -19.60
CA VAL A 21 17.30 -13.81 -20.02
C VAL A 21 17.63 -14.08 -21.48
N THR A 22 18.52 -15.06 -21.69
CA THR A 22 18.65 -15.76 -22.97
C THR A 22 17.80 -17.02 -22.92
N VAL A 23 16.60 -16.97 -23.51
CA VAL A 23 15.75 -18.16 -23.70
C VAL A 23 16.23 -18.90 -24.95
N SER A 24 16.52 -20.19 -24.82
CA SER A 24 16.56 -21.12 -25.96
C SER A 24 15.46 -22.17 -25.80
N PRO A 25 14.61 -22.40 -26.81
CA PRO A 25 13.60 -23.46 -26.81
C PRO A 25 14.19 -24.75 -27.39
N VAL A 26 13.51 -25.89 -27.17
CA VAL A 26 13.46 -27.15 -27.96
C VAL A 26 13.17 -28.31 -26.99
N ALA A 27 12.39 -29.36 -27.28
CA ALA A 27 11.31 -29.64 -28.22
C ALA A 27 10.67 -30.97 -27.75
N SER A 28 9.48 -31.26 -28.26
CA SER A 28 8.71 -32.48 -27.96
C SER A 28 9.37 -33.76 -28.47
N SER A 29 9.06 -34.91 -27.86
CA SER A 29 8.68 -36.09 -28.64
C SER A 29 7.84 -37.05 -27.78
N ALA A 30 6.81 -37.60 -28.42
CA ALA A 30 5.94 -38.64 -27.90
C ALA A 30 6.55 -40.02 -28.19
N ASP A 31 6.24 -41.01 -27.34
CA ASP A 31 5.92 -42.35 -27.81
C ASP A 31 5.18 -43.15 -26.72
N VAL A 32 4.11 -43.83 -27.14
CA VAL A 32 3.30 -44.76 -26.36
C VAL A 32 3.68 -46.17 -26.77
N PRO A 33 3.80 -47.11 -25.82
CA PRO A 33 3.05 -48.35 -26.01
C PRO A 33 2.31 -48.82 -24.75
N THR A 34 1.09 -49.27 -25.00
CA THR A 34 0.22 -50.06 -24.14
C THR A 34 0.88 -51.36 -23.69
N SER A 35 0.89 -51.63 -22.39
CA SER A 35 0.67 -52.99 -21.88
C SER A 35 0.10 -52.96 -20.46
N LEU A 36 -1.01 -53.69 -20.30
CA LEU A 36 -1.75 -53.87 -19.07
C LEU A 36 -1.33 -55.23 -18.50
N SER A 37 -0.71 -55.28 -17.31
CA SER A 37 -0.66 -56.52 -16.54
C SER A 37 -0.37 -56.30 -15.05
N SER A 38 -1.22 -56.98 -14.28
CA SER A 38 -1.05 -57.50 -12.92
C SER A 38 -0.89 -56.52 -11.76
N VAL A 39 -2.00 -56.41 -11.01
CA VAL A 39 -2.02 -56.17 -9.57
C VAL A 39 -1.15 -57.23 -8.89
N SER A 40 0.00 -56.78 -8.39
CA SER A 40 0.76 -57.48 -7.36
C SER A 40 1.04 -56.47 -6.26
N ASP A 41 0.45 -56.76 -5.10
CA ASP A 41 0.69 -56.12 -3.82
C ASP A 41 2.17 -56.30 -3.47
N ILE A 42 2.98 -55.32 -3.87
CA ILE A 42 4.40 -55.20 -3.54
C ILE A 42 4.49 -53.94 -2.71
N SER A 43 4.73 -54.11 -1.41
CA SER A 43 5.15 -53.04 -0.52
C SER A 43 6.47 -52.46 -1.03
N GLU A 44 6.40 -51.52 -1.97
CA GLU A 44 7.54 -50.66 -2.26
C GLU A 44 7.94 -49.97 -0.95
N PRO A 45 9.24 -49.81 -0.64
CA PRO A 45 9.65 -48.87 0.37
C PRO A 45 9.24 -47.49 -0.14
N GLY A 46 8.02 -47.08 0.24
CA GLY A 46 7.46 -45.83 -0.21
C GLY A 46 8.45 -44.71 0.09
N ASN A 47 8.64 -43.81 -0.85
CA ASN A 47 9.36 -42.59 -0.57
C ASN A 47 8.55 -41.77 0.43
N TYR A 48 9.16 -41.33 1.53
CA TYR A 48 8.52 -40.52 2.58
C TYR A 48 9.36 -39.29 2.87
N CYS A 49 8.70 -38.19 3.19
CA CYS A 49 9.34 -37.11 3.91
C CYS A 49 9.50 -37.51 5.38
N SER A 50 10.68 -37.26 5.95
CA SER A 50 10.99 -37.55 7.34
C SER A 50 10.16 -36.68 8.29
N ALA A 51 9.85 -37.20 9.48
CA ALA A 51 9.19 -36.39 10.50
C ALA A 51 10.12 -35.25 10.94
N GLU A 52 9.60 -34.03 11.00
CA GLU A 52 10.37 -32.85 11.40
C GLU A 52 9.49 -31.79 12.07
N THR A 53 10.13 -30.91 12.84
CA THR A 53 9.48 -29.71 13.38
C THR A 53 9.96 -28.50 12.60
N HIS A 54 9.05 -27.76 11.99
CA HIS A 54 9.32 -26.52 11.27
C HIS A 54 8.47 -25.39 11.85
N LYS A 55 9.08 -24.26 12.24
CA LYS A 55 8.40 -23.11 12.87
C LYS A 55 7.43 -23.53 13.99
N LYS A 56 7.89 -24.41 14.88
CA LYS A 56 7.15 -25.01 16.03
C LYS A 56 6.02 -25.98 15.65
N ILE A 57 5.78 -26.23 14.36
CA ILE A 57 4.78 -27.18 13.88
C ILE A 57 5.45 -28.53 13.63
N PHE A 58 4.94 -29.59 14.26
CA PHE A 58 5.44 -30.95 14.04
C PHE A 58 4.71 -31.60 12.87
N TYR A 59 5.47 -31.93 11.83
CA TYR A 59 5.00 -32.68 10.66
C TYR A 59 5.41 -34.16 10.82
N PRO A 60 4.46 -35.11 10.88
CA PRO A 60 4.78 -36.52 10.99
C PRO A 60 5.35 -37.05 9.67
N LYS A 61 5.99 -38.23 9.74
CA LYS A 61 6.47 -38.94 8.54
C LYS A 61 5.31 -39.13 7.56
N THR A 62 5.46 -38.60 6.36
CA THR A 62 4.36 -38.49 5.38
C THR A 62 4.80 -39.01 4.03
N ARG A 63 3.91 -39.73 3.33
CA ARG A 63 4.22 -40.37 2.05
C ARG A 63 4.47 -39.30 0.98
N ALA A 64 5.42 -39.53 0.08
CA ALA A 64 5.61 -38.69 -1.10
C ALA A 64 4.32 -38.58 -1.91
N CYS A 65 4.11 -37.43 -2.54
CA CYS A 65 2.87 -37.05 -3.25
C CYS A 65 1.64 -36.85 -2.36
N THR A 66 1.81 -36.69 -1.04
CA THR A 66 0.69 -36.43 -0.12
C THR A 66 0.99 -35.23 0.77
N GLU A 67 -0.06 -34.66 1.36
CA GLU A 67 0.02 -33.56 2.31
C GLU A 67 -0.15 -34.05 3.75
N ALA A 68 0.60 -33.45 4.67
CA ALA A 68 0.33 -33.52 6.10
C ALA A 68 -0.58 -32.36 6.49
N ARG A 69 -1.67 -32.68 7.19
CA ARG A 69 -2.57 -31.70 7.82
C ARG A 69 -2.47 -31.88 9.32
N VAL A 70 -1.97 -30.87 10.02
CA VAL A 70 -1.72 -30.93 11.46
C VAL A 70 -2.30 -29.71 12.16
N PRO A 71 -2.74 -29.82 13.42
CA PRO A 71 -3.11 -28.65 14.20
C PRO A 71 -2.01 -27.61 14.22
N CYS A 72 -2.39 -26.33 14.23
CA CYS A 72 -1.45 -25.25 14.53
C CYS A 72 -0.81 -25.49 15.91
N PRO A 73 0.40 -24.97 16.15
CA PRO A 73 1.10 -25.23 17.39
C PRO A 73 0.40 -24.49 18.53
N ASP A 74 0.44 -25.05 19.75
CA ASP A 74 -0.24 -24.45 20.90
C ASP A 74 -1.73 -24.15 20.62
N PRO A 75 -2.58 -25.19 20.45
CA PRO A 75 -3.98 -25.04 20.05
C PRO A 75 -4.84 -24.28 21.08
N GLU A 76 -4.30 -24.00 22.28
CA GLU A 76 -4.94 -23.14 23.27
C GLU A 76 -4.83 -21.65 22.90
N ASN A 77 -3.85 -21.26 22.08
CA ASN A 77 -3.57 -19.87 21.73
C ASN A 77 -3.55 -19.61 20.21
N ILE A 78 -3.40 -20.66 19.40
CA ILE A 78 -3.35 -20.57 17.93
C ILE A 78 -4.37 -21.52 17.32
N GLU A 79 -5.27 -20.96 16.53
CA GLU A 79 -6.40 -21.66 15.96
C GLU A 79 -6.10 -22.09 14.52
N GLY A 80 -6.62 -23.28 14.15
CA GLY A 80 -6.68 -23.79 12.79
C GLY A 80 -5.70 -24.93 12.48
N ILE A 81 -5.38 -25.09 11.20
CA ILE A 81 -4.65 -26.24 10.65
C ILE A 81 -3.52 -25.77 9.73
N ALA A 82 -2.32 -26.27 9.95
CA ALA A 82 -1.20 -26.12 9.02
C ALA A 82 -1.17 -27.27 8.03
N VAL A 83 -0.83 -26.96 6.78
CA VAL A 83 -0.76 -27.93 5.69
C VAL A 83 0.62 -27.88 5.06
N ARG A 84 1.21 -29.04 4.77
CA ARG A 84 2.51 -29.11 4.10
C ARG A 84 2.57 -30.30 3.16
N TYR A 85 3.07 -30.07 1.95
CA TYR A 85 3.13 -31.10 0.92
C TYR A 85 4.51 -31.78 0.89
N CYS A 86 4.49 -33.10 0.74
CA CYS A 86 5.69 -33.92 0.56
C CYS A 86 5.92 -34.18 -0.93
N SER A 87 7.02 -33.64 -1.47
CA SER A 87 7.28 -33.68 -2.92
C SER A 87 7.40 -35.11 -3.47
N CYS A 88 6.69 -35.39 -4.56
CA CYS A 88 6.78 -36.64 -5.32
C CYS A 88 8.20 -36.96 -5.79
N LYS A 89 8.93 -35.93 -6.23
CA LYS A 89 10.18 -36.08 -6.97
C LYS A 89 11.38 -36.14 -6.04
N THR A 90 11.42 -35.22 -5.07
CA THR A 90 12.60 -35.02 -4.23
C THR A 90 12.48 -35.69 -2.88
N THR A 91 11.26 -36.07 -2.45
CA THR A 91 10.99 -36.60 -1.09
C THR A 91 11.36 -35.61 0.02
N ILE A 92 11.44 -34.33 -0.34
CA ILE A 92 11.70 -33.21 0.55
C ILE A 92 10.38 -32.46 0.77
N TRP A 93 10.20 -31.95 1.98
CA TRP A 93 9.07 -31.11 2.33
C TRP A 93 9.10 -29.78 1.57
N GLU A 94 7.97 -29.38 1.01
CA GLU A 94 7.78 -28.02 0.49
C GLU A 94 7.51 -27.02 1.62
N THR A 95 7.50 -25.72 1.31
CA THR A 95 7.19 -24.67 2.29
C THR A 95 5.79 -24.90 2.89
N PRO A 96 5.61 -24.81 4.22
CA PRO A 96 4.31 -24.99 4.83
C PRO A 96 3.35 -23.86 4.46
N ASN A 97 2.08 -24.21 4.31
CA ASN A 97 0.99 -23.25 4.27
C ASN A 97 0.41 -23.08 5.69
N THR A 98 0.64 -21.91 6.27
CA THR A 98 0.16 -21.53 7.61
C THR A 98 -0.89 -20.41 7.56
N THR A 99 -1.50 -20.17 6.39
CA THR A 99 -2.57 -19.16 6.21
C THR A 99 -3.80 -19.41 7.08
N ASN A 100 -4.00 -20.65 7.52
CA ASN A 100 -5.05 -21.03 8.45
C ASN A 100 -4.59 -21.12 9.91
N CYS A 101 -3.37 -20.68 10.25
CA CYS A 101 -2.90 -20.58 11.63
C CYS A 101 -2.97 -19.13 12.10
N THR A 102 -3.80 -18.86 13.11
CA THR A 102 -4.02 -17.51 13.63
C THR A 102 -3.99 -17.52 15.14
N HIS A 103 -3.23 -16.60 15.75
CA HIS A 103 -3.28 -16.36 17.19
C HIS A 103 -4.62 -15.76 17.60
N LYS A 104 -5.10 -16.14 18.79
CA LYS A 104 -6.40 -15.72 19.33
C LYS A 104 -6.60 -14.22 19.48
N TRP A 105 -5.53 -13.43 19.57
CA TRP A 105 -5.67 -11.98 19.63
C TRP A 105 -6.43 -11.41 18.42
N VAL A 106 -6.37 -12.06 17.26
CA VAL A 106 -7.12 -11.64 16.06
C VAL A 106 -8.63 -11.71 16.32
N SER A 107 -9.15 -12.84 16.81
CA SER A 107 -10.58 -12.99 17.08
C SER A 107 -11.05 -12.17 18.30
N GLU A 108 -10.16 -11.92 19.26
CA GLU A 108 -10.41 -10.97 20.35
C GLU A 108 -10.60 -9.54 19.84
N LEU A 109 -9.78 -9.10 18.87
CA LEU A 109 -9.91 -7.78 18.27
C LEU A 109 -11.13 -7.68 17.36
N GLU A 110 -11.45 -8.72 16.59
CA GLU A 110 -12.69 -8.82 15.81
C GLU A 110 -13.91 -8.57 16.71
N SER A 111 -13.98 -9.28 17.83
CA SER A 111 -15.06 -9.09 18.82
C SER A 111 -15.10 -7.69 19.42
N ALA A 112 -13.94 -7.06 19.64
CA ALA A 112 -13.85 -5.70 20.16
C ALA A 112 -14.36 -4.66 19.14
N ILE A 113 -14.07 -4.88 17.85
CA ILE A 113 -14.59 -4.06 16.74
C ILE A 113 -16.11 -4.19 16.65
N GLU A 114 -16.63 -5.42 16.64
CA GLU A 114 -18.08 -5.68 16.60
C GLU A 114 -18.84 -5.06 17.77
N LYS A 115 -18.22 -5.04 18.96
CA LYS A 115 -18.77 -4.41 20.15
C LYS A 115 -18.73 -2.88 20.11
N GLY A 116 -17.97 -2.29 19.18
CA GLY A 116 -17.78 -0.86 19.05
C GLY A 116 -16.89 -0.26 20.15
N ASP A 117 -15.91 -1.03 20.65
CA ASP A 117 -14.93 -0.51 21.61
C ASP A 117 -14.12 0.66 20.97
N PRO A 118 -13.50 1.56 21.75
CA PRO A 118 -12.82 2.73 21.19
C PRO A 118 -11.72 2.35 20.20
N ALA A 119 -11.81 2.85 18.97
CA ALA A 119 -10.94 2.45 17.86
C ALA A 119 -9.45 2.68 18.16
N GLU A 120 -9.11 3.73 18.91
CA GLU A 120 -7.74 4.04 19.34
C GLU A 120 -7.17 2.99 20.28
N GLN A 121 -8.02 2.38 21.12
CA GLN A 121 -7.60 1.31 22.02
C GLN A 121 -7.41 0.01 21.25
N ILE A 122 -8.31 -0.30 20.30
CA ILE A 122 -8.21 -1.46 19.44
C ILE A 122 -6.94 -1.38 18.57
N SER A 123 -6.67 -0.24 17.92
CA SER A 123 -5.47 -0.08 17.07
C SER A 123 -4.17 -0.19 17.87
N LYS A 124 -4.15 0.33 19.10
CA LYS A 124 -3.01 0.16 20.02
C LYS A 124 -2.81 -1.30 20.43
N LYS A 125 -3.88 -2.03 20.76
CA LYS A 125 -3.81 -3.46 21.10
C LYS A 125 -3.36 -4.28 19.89
N MET A 126 -3.90 -3.98 18.70
CA MET A 126 -3.52 -4.60 17.42
C MET A 126 -2.03 -4.48 17.14
N ALA A 127 -1.46 -3.27 17.29
CA ALA A 127 -0.03 -3.06 17.13
C ALA A 127 0.80 -3.82 18.18
N SER A 128 0.39 -3.77 19.46
CA SER A 128 1.09 -4.45 20.56
C SER A 128 1.08 -5.98 20.44
N ASP A 129 -0.05 -6.57 20.08
CA ASP A 129 -0.19 -8.02 19.95
C ASP A 129 0.59 -8.54 18.71
N LEU A 130 0.60 -7.77 17.63
CA LEU A 130 1.42 -8.08 16.46
C LEU A 130 2.91 -7.97 16.77
N GLU A 131 3.37 -6.92 17.45
CA GLU A 131 4.76 -6.78 17.89
C GLU A 131 5.20 -7.98 18.74
N TYR A 132 4.37 -8.36 19.71
CA TYR A 132 4.63 -9.50 20.57
C TYR A 132 4.73 -10.80 19.76
N THR A 133 3.82 -11.00 18.81
CA THR A 133 3.78 -12.20 17.94
C THR A 133 5.01 -12.26 17.03
N LEU A 134 5.41 -11.13 16.43
CA LEU A 134 6.61 -11.00 15.60
C LEU A 134 7.88 -11.37 16.36
N SER A 135 7.99 -10.99 17.63
CA SER A 135 9.15 -11.35 18.46
C SER A 135 9.25 -12.85 18.76
N ARG A 136 8.19 -13.62 18.49
CA ARG A 136 8.07 -15.04 18.79
C ARG A 136 8.01 -15.88 17.54
N GLN A 137 6.84 -15.97 16.93
CA GLN A 137 6.58 -16.78 15.75
C GLN A 137 5.29 -16.29 15.13
N LEU A 138 5.42 -15.63 13.98
CA LEU A 138 4.31 -15.21 13.15
C LEU A 138 3.93 -16.33 12.16
N TYR A 139 2.64 -16.45 11.87
CA TYR A 139 2.09 -17.35 10.84
C TYR A 139 1.35 -16.55 9.76
N GLY A 140 1.16 -17.16 8.59
CA GLY A 140 0.46 -16.51 7.46
C GLY A 140 -0.97 -16.08 7.80
N GLY A 141 -1.65 -16.82 8.68
CA GLY A 141 -2.99 -16.47 9.15
C GLY A 141 -3.03 -15.23 10.07
N ASP A 142 -1.96 -14.92 10.79
CA ASP A 142 -1.86 -13.69 11.59
C ASP A 142 -1.80 -12.46 10.68
N ILE A 143 -1.03 -12.54 9.58
CA ILE A 143 -0.93 -11.46 8.59
C ILE A 143 -2.27 -11.30 7.87
N THR A 144 -2.73 -12.36 7.21
CA THR A 144 -3.89 -12.29 6.31
C THR A 144 -5.17 -11.87 7.05
N LYS A 145 -5.43 -12.40 8.25
CA LYS A 145 -6.61 -12.00 9.02
C LYS A 145 -6.47 -10.63 9.68
N SER A 146 -5.28 -10.24 10.14
CA SER A 146 -5.11 -8.88 10.68
C SER A 146 -5.33 -7.81 9.62
N LEU A 147 -4.95 -8.07 8.37
CA LEU A 147 -5.25 -7.18 7.24
C LEU A 147 -6.75 -7.06 6.99
N GLN A 148 -7.50 -8.17 7.09
CA GLN A 148 -8.96 -8.16 6.97
C GLN A 148 -9.62 -7.29 8.07
N LEU A 149 -9.18 -7.43 9.32
CA LEU A 149 -9.66 -6.60 10.44
C LEU A 149 -9.34 -5.11 10.27
N SER A 150 -8.32 -4.79 9.47
CA SER A 150 -7.85 -3.41 9.33
C SER A 150 -8.89 -2.50 8.69
N ASP A 151 -9.70 -3.02 7.75
CA ASP A 151 -10.78 -2.27 7.11
C ASP A 151 -11.93 -2.02 8.08
N ASP A 152 -12.39 -3.06 8.79
CA ASP A 152 -13.46 -2.93 9.79
C ASP A 152 -13.09 -1.93 10.90
N LEU A 153 -11.83 -1.96 11.33
CA LEU A 153 -11.30 -1.02 12.32
C LEU A 153 -11.25 0.43 11.80
N LEU A 154 -10.89 0.63 10.52
CA LEU A 154 -10.90 1.96 9.91
C LEU A 154 -12.32 2.52 9.79
N ASP A 155 -13.30 1.69 9.46
CA ASP A 155 -14.71 2.11 9.37
C ASP A 155 -15.28 2.44 10.74
N LEU A 156 -14.97 1.63 11.77
CA LEU A 156 -15.31 1.96 13.15
C LEU A 156 -14.69 3.29 13.58
N ALA A 157 -13.40 3.50 13.30
CA ALA A 157 -12.69 4.73 13.63
C ALA A 157 -13.35 5.97 13.00
N ARG A 158 -13.66 5.92 11.70
CA ARG A 158 -14.37 6.99 10.99
C ARG A 158 -15.69 7.33 11.65
N SER A 159 -16.55 6.33 11.86
CA SER A 159 -17.85 6.54 12.49
C SER A 159 -17.73 7.14 13.89
N GLN A 160 -16.73 6.72 14.66
CA GLN A 160 -16.51 7.24 16.01
C GLN A 160 -15.96 8.66 16.02
N PHE A 161 -15.14 9.06 15.04
CA PHE A 161 -14.54 10.40 14.97
C PHE A 161 -15.51 11.42 14.38
N ASP A 162 -16.32 11.04 13.38
CA ASP A 162 -17.37 11.88 12.80
C ASP A 162 -18.44 12.28 13.84
N ALA A 163 -18.64 11.44 14.85
CA ALA A 163 -19.56 11.69 15.95
C ALA A 163 -19.01 12.65 17.03
N VAL A 164 -17.74 13.04 16.97
CA VAL A 164 -17.12 13.95 17.95
C VAL A 164 -17.35 15.40 17.53
N GLU A 165 -18.08 16.15 18.35
CA GLU A 165 -18.38 17.57 18.12
C GLU A 165 -17.16 18.48 18.37
N ASP A 166 -16.40 18.21 19.43
CA ASP A 166 -15.21 19.00 19.78
C ASP A 166 -14.05 18.70 18.82
N GLU A 167 -13.61 19.70 18.07
CA GLU A 167 -12.59 19.50 17.02
C GLU A 167 -11.23 19.10 17.59
N TYR A 168 -10.89 19.55 18.80
CA TYR A 168 -9.62 19.22 19.45
C TYR A 168 -9.62 17.78 19.96
N ASP A 169 -10.71 17.33 20.57
CA ASP A 169 -10.89 15.91 20.94
C ASP A 169 -10.89 15.03 19.69
N ARG A 170 -11.59 15.42 18.62
CA ARG A 170 -11.60 14.69 17.35
C ARG A 170 -10.20 14.55 16.76
N GLU A 171 -9.42 15.65 16.71
CA GLU A 171 -8.02 15.63 16.26
C GLU A 171 -7.16 14.71 17.13
N ALA A 172 -7.29 14.79 18.45
CA ALA A 172 -6.51 13.99 19.40
C ALA A 172 -6.79 12.49 19.23
N ARG A 173 -8.07 12.12 19.13
CA ARG A 173 -8.52 10.74 18.88
C ARG A 173 -8.01 10.19 17.55
N ALA A 174 -8.19 10.95 16.46
CA ALA A 174 -7.68 10.56 15.14
C ALA A 174 -6.14 10.45 15.11
N THR A 175 -5.44 11.33 15.82
CA THR A 175 -3.98 11.28 15.94
C THR A 175 -3.53 10.03 16.67
N ASN A 176 -4.10 9.74 17.84
CA ASN A 176 -3.77 8.55 18.63
C ASN A 176 -4.04 7.25 17.86
N PHE A 177 -5.15 7.19 17.13
CA PHE A 177 -5.46 6.07 16.25
C PHE A 177 -4.41 5.90 15.18
N THR A 178 -4.12 6.96 14.41
CA THR A 178 -3.22 6.91 13.26
C THR A 178 -1.78 6.59 13.68
N GLU A 179 -1.34 7.10 14.84
CA GLU A 179 -0.02 6.79 15.40
C GLU A 179 0.10 5.29 15.74
N SER A 180 -0.93 4.71 16.35
CA SER A 180 -0.97 3.28 16.73
C SER A 180 -1.15 2.36 15.53
N PHE A 181 -2.07 2.71 14.63
CA PHE A 181 -2.30 1.99 13.37
C PHE A 181 -1.05 2.02 12.48
N GLY A 182 -0.29 3.11 12.56
CA GLY A 182 1.00 3.22 11.88
C GLY A 182 2.11 2.34 12.46
N LEU A 183 2.10 2.06 13.77
CA LEU A 183 2.97 1.04 14.37
C LEU A 183 2.61 -0.35 13.85
N TYR A 184 1.31 -0.68 13.77
CA TYR A 184 0.84 -1.92 13.14
C TYR A 184 1.39 -2.08 11.72
N GLY A 185 1.28 -1.04 10.87
CA GLY A 185 1.86 -1.07 9.53
C GLY A 185 3.39 -1.17 9.51
N ASN A 186 4.07 -0.53 10.48
CA ASN A 186 5.52 -0.65 10.63
C ASN A 186 5.95 -2.09 10.92
N TYR A 187 5.21 -2.79 11.78
CA TYR A 187 5.47 -4.17 12.15
C TYR A 187 5.23 -5.13 10.97
N LEU A 188 4.16 -4.94 10.20
CA LEU A 188 3.90 -5.71 8.98
C LEU A 188 4.96 -5.48 7.88
N LEU A 189 5.54 -4.30 7.81
CA LEU A 189 6.63 -4.01 6.87
C LEU A 189 8.03 -4.36 7.41
N SER A 190 8.11 -4.98 8.59
CA SER A 190 9.39 -5.43 9.16
C SER A 190 9.97 -6.62 8.39
N GLN A 191 11.29 -6.79 8.44
CA GLN A 191 11.94 -7.95 7.80
C GLN A 191 11.40 -9.28 8.35
N GLN A 192 11.11 -9.34 9.65
CA GLN A 192 10.54 -10.52 10.30
C GLN A 192 9.17 -10.89 9.76
N ALA A 193 8.32 -9.91 9.46
CA ALA A 193 7.02 -10.16 8.83
C ALA A 193 7.19 -10.64 7.37
N LEU A 194 8.16 -10.07 6.65
CA LEU A 194 8.43 -10.42 5.26
C LEU A 194 9.02 -11.83 5.09
N GLU A 195 9.66 -12.40 6.11
CA GLU A 195 10.08 -13.82 6.11
C GLU A 195 8.88 -14.79 6.00
N VAL A 196 7.67 -14.37 6.39
CA VAL A 196 6.45 -15.18 6.22
C VAL A 196 5.93 -15.14 4.77
N ARG A 197 6.38 -14.18 3.94
CA ARG A 197 6.00 -14.08 2.52
C ARG A 197 6.21 -15.40 1.77
N GLU A 198 7.28 -16.13 2.08
CA GLU A 198 7.59 -17.42 1.44
C GLU A 198 6.50 -18.49 1.68
N GLU A 199 5.70 -18.35 2.74
CA GLU A 199 4.58 -19.24 3.08
C GLU A 199 3.25 -18.81 2.42
N LEU A 200 3.22 -17.64 1.79
CA LEU A 200 2.05 -17.08 1.14
C LEU A 200 2.08 -17.38 -0.37
N THR A 201 0.90 -17.53 -0.98
CA THR A 201 0.82 -17.57 -2.43
C THR A 201 1.15 -16.20 -3.02
N PRO A 202 1.56 -16.10 -4.30
CA PRO A 202 1.81 -14.81 -4.94
C PRO A 202 0.62 -13.86 -4.84
N SER A 203 -0.60 -14.36 -5.03
CA SER A 203 -1.83 -13.58 -4.90
C SER A 203 -2.02 -13.00 -3.49
N LEU A 204 -1.67 -13.76 -2.45
CA LEU A 204 -1.76 -13.29 -1.06
C LEU A 204 -0.69 -12.24 -0.74
N CYS A 205 0.48 -12.29 -1.39
CA CYS A 205 1.49 -11.24 -1.26
C CYS A 205 1.03 -9.94 -1.91
N GLU A 206 0.37 -10.03 -3.06
CA GLU A 206 -0.26 -8.88 -3.71
C GLU A 206 -1.38 -8.29 -2.84
N ASP A 207 -2.26 -9.14 -2.30
CA ASP A 207 -3.31 -8.73 -1.35
C ASP A 207 -2.69 -8.02 -0.15
N TYR A 208 -1.59 -8.57 0.38
CA TYR A 208 -0.87 -7.98 1.49
C TYR A 208 -0.37 -6.56 1.16
N ALA A 209 0.34 -6.39 0.04
CA ALA A 209 0.82 -5.06 -0.37
C ALA A 209 -0.32 -4.06 -0.59
N ALA A 210 -1.37 -4.49 -1.30
CA ALA A 210 -2.49 -3.64 -1.68
C ALA A 210 -3.33 -3.21 -0.47
N VAL A 211 -3.78 -4.17 0.34
CA VAL A 211 -4.60 -3.90 1.54
C VAL A 211 -3.82 -3.05 2.52
N LEU A 212 -2.58 -3.42 2.86
CA LEU A 212 -1.80 -2.63 3.82
C LEU A 212 -1.59 -1.19 3.37
N THR A 213 -1.24 -0.99 2.09
CA THR A 213 -1.02 0.36 1.55
C THR A 213 -2.32 1.16 1.57
N SER A 214 -3.44 0.54 1.18
CA SER A 214 -4.76 1.15 1.22
C SER A 214 -5.17 1.53 2.64
N SER A 215 -5.03 0.63 3.60
CA SER A 215 -5.41 0.86 5.00
C SER A 215 -4.57 1.98 5.63
N LEU A 216 -3.25 1.99 5.40
CA LEU A 216 -2.38 3.05 5.89
C LEU A 216 -2.70 4.40 5.22
N LYS A 217 -2.91 4.42 3.90
CA LYS A 217 -3.39 5.59 3.15
C LYS A 217 -4.68 6.13 3.76
N GLN A 218 -5.67 5.27 3.97
CA GLN A 218 -6.97 5.65 4.54
C GLN A 218 -6.84 6.24 5.95
N SER A 219 -5.97 5.69 6.79
CA SER A 219 -5.69 6.26 8.12
C SER A 219 -5.09 7.67 8.05
N VAL A 220 -4.14 7.89 7.12
CA VAL A 220 -3.46 9.17 6.91
C VAL A 220 -4.43 10.23 6.39
N LEU A 221 -5.23 9.89 5.39
CA LEU A 221 -6.20 10.81 4.79
C LEU A 221 -7.31 11.17 5.77
N SER A 222 -7.77 10.20 6.57
CA SER A 222 -8.72 10.44 7.66
C SER A 222 -8.16 11.44 8.67
N LEU A 223 -6.92 11.25 9.14
CA LEU A 223 -6.24 12.22 10.01
C LEU A 223 -6.16 13.61 9.37
N GLY A 224 -5.80 13.68 8.08
CA GLY A 224 -5.71 14.94 7.33
C GLY A 224 -7.01 15.76 7.30
N ASN A 225 -8.17 15.11 7.47
CA ASN A 225 -9.46 15.80 7.58
C ASN A 225 -9.65 16.47 8.94
N TYR A 226 -8.99 15.99 10.00
CA TYR A 226 -9.19 16.43 11.38
C TYR A 226 -8.05 17.27 11.96
N ILE A 227 -6.83 17.23 11.39
CA ILE A 227 -5.71 18.01 11.95
C ILE A 227 -5.97 19.52 11.87
N LEU A 228 -5.59 20.22 12.93
CA LEU A 228 -5.73 21.67 13.07
C LEU A 228 -4.40 22.41 12.84
N ILE A 229 -3.30 21.65 12.79
CA ILE A 229 -1.95 22.15 12.53
C ILE A 229 -1.61 22.11 11.03
N PRO A 230 -0.73 23.01 10.54
CA PRO A 230 -0.43 23.12 9.11
C PRO A 230 0.36 21.94 8.54
N GLU A 231 1.05 21.19 9.40
CA GLU A 231 1.85 20.03 9.02
C GLU A 231 1.82 18.98 10.13
N LYS A 232 1.63 17.71 9.77
CA LYS A 232 1.83 16.55 10.66
C LYS A 232 2.73 15.55 9.96
N LYS A 233 3.74 15.04 10.68
CA LYS A 233 4.68 14.03 10.18
C LYS A 233 4.73 12.86 11.16
N LEU A 234 4.53 11.64 10.65
CA LEU A 234 4.76 10.40 11.39
C LEU A 234 5.85 9.61 10.68
N GLN A 235 6.79 9.06 11.45
CA GLN A 235 7.94 8.36 10.91
C GLN A 235 8.26 7.14 11.77
N TYR A 236 8.31 5.98 11.13
CA TYR A 236 8.65 4.70 11.73
C TYR A 236 9.90 4.11 11.06
N ASP A 237 10.26 2.87 11.38
CA ASP A 237 11.45 2.22 10.83
C ASP A 237 11.27 1.77 9.37
N ASN A 238 10.05 1.33 9.02
CA ASN A 238 9.77 0.72 7.72
C ASN A 238 8.89 1.57 6.80
N TRP A 239 8.29 2.65 7.31
CA TRP A 239 7.50 3.58 6.50
C TRP A 239 7.29 4.92 7.22
N ALA A 240 6.92 5.96 6.47
CA ALA A 240 6.56 7.26 7.03
C ALA A 240 5.50 7.97 6.21
N MET A 241 4.91 8.98 6.84
CA MET A 241 3.95 9.86 6.20
C MET A 241 4.12 11.33 6.63
N LYS A 242 3.68 12.22 5.74
CA LYS A 242 3.61 13.66 5.97
C LYS A 242 2.30 14.18 5.41
N ILE A 243 1.59 15.01 6.17
CA ILE A 243 0.39 15.73 5.74
C ILE A 243 0.71 17.22 5.79
N ASP A 244 0.52 17.93 4.68
CA ASP A 244 0.61 19.38 4.59
C ASP A 244 -0.78 19.97 4.30
N ILE A 245 -1.19 20.95 5.11
CA ILE A 245 -2.39 21.76 4.86
C ILE A 245 -1.95 23.12 4.31
N LEU A 246 -2.19 23.32 3.02
CA LEU A 246 -1.79 24.52 2.31
C LEU A 246 -2.99 25.43 2.10
N GLN A 247 -2.91 26.63 2.68
CA GLN A 247 -3.86 27.69 2.37
C GLN A 247 -3.44 28.41 1.09
N TRP A 248 -4.17 28.14 0.00
CA TRP A 248 -4.02 28.89 -1.24
C TRP A 248 -4.80 30.21 -1.14
N LYS A 249 -4.09 31.32 -0.97
CA LYS A 249 -4.67 32.66 -1.19
C LYS A 249 -4.55 32.96 -2.67
N ASP A 250 -5.67 32.94 -3.38
CA ASP A 250 -5.74 33.33 -4.77
C ASP A 250 -5.31 34.80 -4.94
N THR A 251 -4.03 35.02 -5.27
CA THR A 251 -3.54 36.33 -5.68
C THR A 251 -3.82 36.61 -7.15
N SER A 252 -4.33 35.63 -7.93
CA SER A 252 -4.57 35.75 -9.37
C SER A 252 -5.62 36.78 -9.74
N ARG A 253 -6.56 37.13 -8.83
CA ARG A 253 -7.49 38.25 -9.01
C ARG A 253 -6.83 39.63 -9.10
N LYS A 254 -5.54 39.75 -8.77
CA LYS A 254 -4.76 40.99 -8.99
C LYS A 254 -4.07 41.04 -10.35
N TYR A 255 -4.14 39.99 -11.15
CA TYR A 255 -3.43 39.87 -12.42
C TYR A 255 -4.40 39.86 -13.61
N SER A 256 -3.99 40.52 -14.69
CA SER A 256 -4.71 40.56 -15.97
C SER A 256 -4.86 39.13 -16.54
N PRO A 257 -5.91 38.82 -17.34
CA PRO A 257 -6.05 37.52 -18.01
C PRO A 257 -4.79 37.06 -18.77
N ASP A 258 -4.04 37.98 -19.35
CA ASP A 258 -2.76 37.70 -20.02
C ASP A 258 -1.65 37.28 -19.04
N ASP A 259 -1.65 37.81 -17.83
CA ASP A 259 -0.66 37.48 -16.80
C ASP A 259 -1.00 36.16 -16.09
N GLN A 260 -2.29 35.82 -15.99
CA GLN A 260 -2.73 34.48 -15.58
C GLN A 260 -2.29 33.42 -16.60
N LEU A 261 -2.44 33.72 -17.89
CA LEU A 261 -1.95 32.85 -18.96
C LEU A 261 -0.42 32.70 -18.90
N LYS A 262 0.33 33.78 -18.66
CA LYS A 262 1.80 33.72 -18.50
C LYS A 262 2.27 32.94 -17.27
N LEU A 263 1.52 32.98 -16.16
CA LEU A 263 1.78 32.18 -14.96
C LEU A 263 1.53 30.68 -15.22
N LEU A 264 0.51 30.37 -16.01
CA LEU A 264 0.20 28.99 -16.42
C LEU A 264 1.18 28.46 -17.47
N THR A 265 1.70 29.31 -18.36
CA THR A 265 2.68 28.95 -19.41
C THR A 265 4.14 29.17 -18.99
N GLY A 266 4.43 29.36 -17.69
CA GLY A 266 5.80 29.43 -17.15
C GLY A 266 6.65 30.65 -17.55
N ASN A 267 6.05 31.71 -18.11
CA ASN A 267 6.79 32.86 -18.69
C ASN A 267 6.78 34.13 -17.80
N SER A 268 6.51 34.00 -16.50
CA SER A 268 6.50 35.14 -15.57
C SER A 268 7.87 35.39 -14.92
N THR A 269 8.38 36.61 -15.05
CA THR A 269 9.68 37.06 -14.49
C THR A 269 9.59 37.76 -13.13
N THR A 270 8.44 37.75 -12.44
CA THR A 270 8.27 38.62 -11.25
C THR A 270 7.53 38.05 -10.04
N SER A 271 7.25 36.76 -9.97
CA SER A 271 6.87 36.12 -8.70
C SER A 271 7.16 34.63 -8.75
N THR A 272 8.02 34.13 -7.87
CA THR A 272 8.23 32.69 -7.69
C THR A 272 6.87 32.04 -7.42
N PRO A 273 6.41 31.08 -8.24
CA PRO A 273 5.17 30.38 -7.98
C PRO A 273 5.23 29.77 -6.58
N SER A 274 4.17 29.92 -5.77
CA SER A 274 4.09 29.22 -4.49
C SER A 274 4.14 27.72 -4.78
N ARG A 275 5.20 27.05 -4.33
CA ARG A 275 5.46 25.61 -4.50
C ARG A 275 5.27 24.91 -3.16
N ALA A 276 4.81 23.67 -3.18
CA ALA A 276 4.90 22.82 -2.00
C ALA A 276 6.37 22.64 -1.60
N PRO A 277 6.68 22.49 -0.30
CA PRO A 277 8.05 22.18 0.13
C PRO A 277 8.53 20.87 -0.50
N THR A 278 9.81 20.79 -0.84
CA THR A 278 10.45 19.51 -1.18
C THR A 278 10.35 18.56 0.01
N VAL A 279 9.86 17.34 -0.22
CA VAL A 279 9.67 16.35 0.84
C VAL A 279 10.76 15.28 0.77
N GLN A 280 11.42 15.06 1.90
CA GLN A 280 12.32 13.92 2.13
C GLN A 280 12.26 13.50 3.60
N PHE A 281 12.25 12.20 3.86
CA PHE A 281 12.22 11.65 5.21
C PHE A 281 13.64 11.29 5.68
N SER A 282 14.17 12.05 6.63
CA SER A 282 15.51 11.80 7.19
C SER A 282 15.63 10.51 8.01
N GLY A 283 14.52 9.86 8.35
CA GLY A 283 14.50 8.59 9.10
C GLY A 283 14.95 7.37 8.32
N PHE A 284 14.93 7.42 7.00
CA PHE A 284 15.31 6.30 6.15
C PHE A 284 16.61 6.62 5.43
N SER A 285 17.57 5.69 5.49
CA SER A 285 18.63 5.69 4.49
C SER A 285 17.98 5.61 3.11
N LYS A 286 18.42 6.41 2.13
CA LYS A 286 17.91 6.35 0.75
C LYS A 286 16.44 6.76 0.57
N SER A 287 15.84 7.53 1.50
CA SER A 287 14.53 8.16 1.31
C SER A 287 14.48 8.91 -0.02
N PRO A 288 13.41 8.75 -0.83
CA PRO A 288 13.24 9.50 -2.05
C PRO A 288 13.05 11.00 -1.74
N ILE A 289 13.39 11.82 -2.73
CA ILE A 289 13.12 13.26 -2.74
C ILE A 289 11.90 13.47 -3.63
N ILE A 290 10.88 14.14 -3.12
CA ILE A 290 9.62 14.40 -3.83
C ILE A 290 9.49 15.90 -4.02
N GLU A 291 9.36 16.33 -5.28
CA GLU A 291 9.07 17.71 -5.62
C GLU A 291 7.82 17.81 -6.49
N LEU A 292 6.81 18.55 -6.01
CA LEU A 292 5.57 18.76 -6.73
C LEU A 292 5.62 20.02 -7.61
N PRO A 293 4.78 20.11 -8.66
CA PRO A 293 4.64 21.34 -9.43
C PRO A 293 4.06 22.49 -8.58
N PRO A 294 4.03 23.72 -9.11
CA PRO A 294 3.41 24.86 -8.45
C PRO A 294 1.98 24.59 -7.98
N LEU A 295 1.59 25.16 -6.83
CA LEU A 295 0.29 24.90 -6.20
C LEU A 295 -0.92 25.29 -7.07
N ILE A 296 -0.74 26.24 -7.99
CA ILE A 296 -1.79 26.64 -8.94
C ILE A 296 -2.22 25.47 -9.85
N ILE A 297 -1.28 24.59 -10.21
CA ILE A 297 -1.57 23.40 -11.02
C ILE A 297 -2.32 22.39 -10.16
N LEU A 298 -1.81 22.08 -8.97
CA LEU A 298 -2.43 21.10 -8.07
C LEU A 298 -3.87 21.47 -7.67
N ASN A 299 -4.18 22.76 -7.53
CA ASN A 299 -5.51 23.23 -7.14
C ASN A 299 -6.53 23.23 -8.29
N ASN A 300 -6.11 23.58 -9.51
CA ASN A 300 -7.01 23.66 -10.65
C ASN A 300 -7.54 22.27 -11.06
N THR A 301 -6.72 21.23 -10.93
CA THR A 301 -7.15 19.84 -11.15
C THR A 301 -7.95 19.26 -9.98
N ALA A 302 -7.72 19.72 -8.75
CA ALA A 302 -8.55 19.33 -7.60
C ALA A 302 -9.96 19.96 -7.61
N SER A 303 -10.11 21.13 -8.23
CA SER A 303 -11.36 21.92 -8.24
C SER A 303 -12.30 21.57 -9.42
N SER A 304 -11.83 20.86 -10.45
CA SER A 304 -12.67 20.42 -11.56
C SER A 304 -13.41 19.13 -11.20
N THR A 305 -14.48 19.21 -10.39
CA THR A 305 -15.67 18.33 -10.38
C THR A 305 -16.55 18.63 -9.15
N ASN A 306 -17.37 19.67 -9.25
CA ASN A 306 -18.63 19.70 -8.51
C ASN A 306 -19.65 18.92 -9.34
N GLU A 307 -19.83 17.63 -9.05
CA GLU A 307 -21.00 16.91 -9.53
C GLU A 307 -22.17 17.13 -8.56
N SER A 308 -23.16 17.80 -9.12
CA SER A 308 -24.55 17.87 -8.70
C SER A 308 -25.13 16.51 -8.29
N SER A 309 -25.69 16.41 -7.08
CA SER A 309 -26.98 15.76 -6.84
C SER A 309 -27.46 15.89 -5.39
N ALA A 310 -28.44 16.76 -5.17
CA ALA A 310 -29.49 16.53 -4.16
C ALA A 310 -30.76 17.27 -4.57
N PRO A 311 -31.95 16.66 -4.42
CA PRO A 311 -33.20 17.17 -4.98
C PRO A 311 -33.75 18.36 -4.17
N SER A 312 -34.40 19.27 -4.88
CA SER A 312 -35.02 20.46 -4.33
C SER A 312 -36.18 20.13 -3.39
N SER A 313 -36.12 20.64 -2.16
CA SER A 313 -37.31 21.02 -1.40
C SER A 313 -37.23 22.52 -1.13
N ALA A 314 -38.03 23.29 -1.87
CA ALA A 314 -38.11 24.73 -1.75
C ALA A 314 -38.80 25.14 -0.44
N VAL A 315 -38.11 25.93 0.39
CA VAL A 315 -38.72 26.78 1.41
C VAL A 315 -38.11 28.17 1.26
N PHE A 316 -38.94 29.15 0.91
CA PHE A 316 -38.55 30.55 0.77
C PHE A 316 -38.41 31.19 2.16
N HIS A 317 -37.23 31.74 2.47
CA HIS A 317 -37.07 32.78 3.49
C HIS A 317 -36.41 34.01 2.87
N LEU A 318 -37.07 35.16 3.01
CA LEU A 318 -36.55 36.47 2.66
C LEU A 318 -35.55 36.95 3.72
N GLY A 319 -34.42 37.49 3.27
CA GLY A 319 -33.72 38.57 3.96
C GLY A 319 -32.46 38.20 4.72
N SER A 320 -31.34 38.07 4.02
CA SER A 320 -30.03 38.52 4.50
C SER A 320 -29.04 38.59 3.33
N GLN A 321 -28.35 39.72 3.26
CA GLN A 321 -27.30 40.10 2.33
C GLN A 321 -26.19 39.01 2.26
N PRO A 322 -25.64 38.68 1.08
CA PRO A 322 -24.57 37.69 0.98
C PRO A 322 -23.26 38.36 1.42
N ASP A 323 -22.87 38.16 2.68
CA ASP A 323 -21.48 38.34 3.05
C ASP A 323 -20.65 37.31 2.26
N THR A 324 -19.89 37.82 1.30
CA THR A 324 -18.97 37.07 0.45
C THR A 324 -17.78 36.57 1.28
N ALA A 325 -17.99 35.54 2.10
CA ALA A 325 -16.91 34.71 2.60
C ALA A 325 -16.70 33.57 1.61
N SER A 326 -15.78 33.76 0.65
CA SER A 326 -15.29 32.67 -0.18
C SER A 326 -14.52 31.70 0.73
N SER A 327 -15.22 30.73 1.31
CA SER A 327 -14.63 29.66 2.11
C SER A 327 -13.87 28.73 1.17
N TYR A 328 -12.60 29.04 0.92
CA TYR A 328 -11.72 28.15 0.16
C TYR A 328 -11.39 26.94 1.03
N THR A 329 -11.73 25.74 0.56
CA THR A 329 -11.25 24.49 1.15
C THR A 329 -9.73 24.45 1.03
N PRO A 330 -8.98 24.21 2.13
CA PRO A 330 -7.52 24.16 2.06
C PRO A 330 -7.07 22.95 1.21
N LEU A 331 -5.98 23.13 0.47
CA LEU A 331 -5.36 22.06 -0.30
C LEU A 331 -4.60 21.15 0.66
N ARG A 332 -4.96 19.87 0.69
CA ARG A 332 -4.28 18.86 1.50
C ARG A 332 -3.36 18.04 0.61
N LEU A 333 -2.12 17.85 1.06
CA LEU A 333 -1.15 16.98 0.40
C LEU A 333 -0.70 15.93 1.40
N SER A 334 -0.77 14.66 1.01
CA SER A 334 -0.30 13.54 1.82
C SER A 334 0.80 12.80 1.08
N TYR A 335 1.93 12.62 1.75
CA TYR A 335 3.11 11.93 1.22
C TYR A 335 3.32 10.67 2.05
N LEU A 336 3.45 9.52 1.41
CA LEU A 336 3.80 8.25 2.08
C LEU A 336 5.07 7.68 1.44
N VAL A 337 5.98 7.17 2.26
CA VAL A 337 7.18 6.47 1.81
C VAL A 337 7.27 5.13 2.51
N PHE A 338 7.47 4.06 1.74
CA PHE A 338 7.61 2.70 2.25
C PHE A 338 9.00 2.15 1.96
N ALA A 339 9.68 1.67 3.01
CA ALA A 339 11.03 1.18 2.90
C ALA A 339 11.09 -0.23 2.28
N ASN A 340 10.23 -1.13 2.74
CA ASN A 340 10.29 -2.56 2.41
C ASN A 340 9.12 -3.09 1.57
N LEU A 341 8.13 -2.25 1.26
CA LEU A 341 6.91 -2.67 0.53
C LEU A 341 7.22 -3.26 -0.86
N GLY A 342 8.30 -2.81 -1.52
CA GLY A 342 8.75 -3.40 -2.79
C GLY A 342 9.20 -4.86 -2.69
N GLN A 343 9.38 -5.42 -1.49
CA GLN A 343 9.58 -6.86 -1.30
C GLN A 343 8.26 -7.64 -1.25
N LEU A 344 7.11 -6.98 -1.27
CA LEU A 344 5.79 -7.65 -1.39
C LEU A 344 5.24 -7.53 -2.81
N ILE A 345 5.73 -6.55 -3.57
CA ILE A 345 5.29 -6.22 -4.91
C ILE A 345 6.29 -6.77 -5.90
N TYR A 346 5.81 -7.58 -6.84
CA TYR A 346 6.46 -7.90 -8.10
C TYR A 346 7.96 -8.22 -8.04
N GLU A 347 8.25 -9.50 -7.98
CA GLU A 347 9.58 -10.06 -8.18
C GLU A 347 9.41 -11.24 -9.13
N ASP A 348 9.68 -11.03 -10.42
CA ASP A 348 9.93 -12.16 -11.33
C ASP A 348 11.44 -12.41 -11.39
N ASP A 349 11.88 -13.50 -12.03
CA ASP A 349 13.29 -13.88 -12.09
C ASP A 349 14.19 -12.81 -12.74
N VAL A 350 13.58 -11.80 -13.34
CA VAL A 350 14.23 -10.79 -14.16
C VAL A 350 14.16 -9.43 -13.49
N THR A 351 13.04 -9.07 -12.87
CA THR A 351 12.69 -7.69 -12.57
C THR A 351 12.43 -7.49 -11.10
N VAL A 352 13.14 -6.53 -10.50
CA VAL A 352 13.04 -6.22 -9.06
C VAL A 352 12.74 -4.75 -8.79
N VAL A 353 11.98 -4.49 -7.73
CA VAL A 353 11.84 -3.12 -7.19
C VAL A 353 13.11 -2.75 -6.43
N ASN A 354 13.85 -1.75 -6.94
CA ASN A 354 15.16 -1.37 -6.39
C ASN A 354 15.20 0.03 -5.75
N SER A 355 14.06 0.49 -5.26
CA SER A 355 13.93 1.75 -4.53
C SER A 355 12.96 1.58 -3.37
N HIS A 356 12.92 2.56 -2.48
CA HIS A 356 11.72 2.76 -1.67
C HIS A 356 10.55 3.19 -2.56
N ILE A 357 9.33 2.96 -2.10
CA ILE A 357 8.11 3.33 -2.80
C ILE A 357 7.62 4.66 -2.25
N ALA A 358 7.27 5.59 -3.14
CA ALA A 358 6.73 6.90 -2.78
C ALA A 358 5.32 7.07 -3.33
N CYS A 359 4.41 7.53 -2.49
CA CYS A 359 3.05 7.87 -2.85
C CYS A 359 2.78 9.34 -2.53
N VAL A 360 2.05 10.03 -3.41
CA VAL A 360 1.59 11.39 -3.19
C VAL A 360 0.10 11.46 -3.50
N TYR A 361 -0.67 11.94 -2.52
CA TYR A 361 -2.11 12.11 -2.63
C TYR A 361 -2.47 13.57 -2.45
N VAL A 362 -3.47 14.02 -3.19
CA VAL A 362 -3.99 15.39 -3.14
C VAL A 362 -5.45 15.34 -2.72
N GLY A 363 -5.86 16.26 -1.84
CA GLY A 363 -7.21 16.33 -1.31
C GLY A 363 -7.55 15.12 -0.43
N ASP A 364 -8.68 14.48 -0.71
CA ASP A 364 -9.17 13.30 0.01
C ASP A 364 -8.57 11.97 -0.51
N GLY A 365 -7.66 12.04 -1.48
CA GLY A 365 -6.98 10.87 -2.07
C GLY A 365 -7.89 9.95 -2.91
N THR A 366 -9.15 10.32 -3.15
CA THR A 366 -10.08 9.54 -3.99
C THR A 366 -9.93 9.83 -5.47
N LYS A 367 -9.35 10.98 -5.81
CA LYS A 367 -9.18 11.48 -7.18
C LYS A 367 -7.73 11.40 -7.61
N SER A 368 -7.56 10.98 -8.84
CA SER A 368 -6.33 11.16 -9.60
C SER A 368 -6.26 12.58 -10.16
N ILE A 369 -5.03 13.09 -10.31
CA ILE A 369 -4.72 14.38 -10.89
C ILE A 369 -3.76 14.16 -12.06
N ASP A 370 -4.20 14.56 -13.25
CA ASP A 370 -3.33 14.66 -14.42
C ASP A 370 -2.56 15.98 -14.39
N LEU A 371 -1.25 15.89 -14.45
CA LEU A 371 -0.34 17.03 -14.55
C LEU A 371 0.04 17.26 -16.01
N LEU A 372 0.39 18.51 -16.32
CA LEU A 372 0.89 18.86 -17.63
C LEU A 372 2.29 18.26 -17.85
N ASP A 373 2.58 17.84 -19.08
CA ASP A 373 3.86 17.23 -19.47
C ASP A 373 5.08 18.12 -19.19
N ASP A 374 4.90 19.43 -19.21
CA ASP A 374 5.94 20.45 -18.96
C ASP A 374 6.07 20.81 -17.47
N GLN A 375 5.13 20.39 -16.63
CA GLN A 375 5.14 20.60 -15.17
C GLN A 375 4.81 19.31 -14.40
N PRO A 376 5.61 18.24 -14.56
CA PRO A 376 5.41 16.98 -13.85
C PRO A 376 5.78 17.10 -12.37
N ALA A 377 5.39 16.10 -11.58
CA ALA A 377 6.03 15.84 -10.30
C ALA A 377 7.38 15.15 -10.52
N THR A 378 8.41 15.61 -9.82
CA THR A 378 9.76 15.03 -9.91
C THR A 378 10.03 14.20 -8.66
N LEU A 379 10.43 12.95 -8.87
CA LEU A 379 10.81 12.03 -7.81
C LEU A 379 12.23 11.52 -8.03
N THR A 380 13.09 11.69 -7.03
CA THR A 380 14.46 11.15 -7.03
C THR A 380 14.53 9.95 -6.11
N PHE A 381 14.76 8.77 -6.68
CA PHE A 381 14.87 7.51 -5.97
C PHE A 381 16.33 7.08 -5.86
N PHE A 382 16.75 6.69 -4.67
CA PHE A 382 18.07 6.12 -4.43
C PHE A 382 18.03 4.59 -4.55
N HIS A 383 18.99 4.01 -5.26
CA HIS A 383 19.05 2.57 -5.54
C HIS A 383 19.38 1.76 -4.29
N LEU A 384 18.59 0.71 -3.98
CA LEU A 384 18.81 -0.14 -2.80
C LEU A 384 20.01 -1.09 -2.99
N LYS A 385 20.03 -1.83 -4.10
CA LYS A 385 21.09 -2.71 -4.58
C LYS A 385 21.94 -2.00 -5.65
N LYS A 386 23.22 -2.36 -5.74
CA LYS A 386 24.16 -1.92 -6.78
C LYS A 386 24.09 -2.91 -7.95
N ASP A 387 24.70 -2.54 -9.09
CA ASP A 387 24.98 -3.43 -10.22
C ASP A 387 23.75 -3.95 -10.99
N LEU A 388 22.70 -3.13 -11.08
CA LEU A 388 21.50 -3.41 -11.85
C LEU A 388 21.47 -2.56 -13.14
N GLU A 389 21.11 -3.15 -14.27
CA GLU A 389 21.06 -2.51 -15.60
C GLU A 389 19.62 -2.06 -15.94
N HIS A 390 19.47 -0.96 -16.69
CA HIS A 390 18.19 -0.46 -17.27
C HIS A 390 17.08 -0.02 -16.27
N PRO A 391 17.31 1.00 -15.41
CA PRO A 391 16.28 1.50 -14.51
C PRO A 391 15.10 2.09 -15.27
N SER A 392 13.90 1.69 -14.89
CA SER A 392 12.64 2.20 -15.44
C SER A 392 11.79 2.82 -14.35
N CYS A 393 11.33 4.06 -14.55
CA CYS A 393 10.35 4.70 -13.68
C CYS A 393 8.96 4.12 -13.95
N VAL A 394 8.30 3.61 -12.92
CA VAL A 394 6.96 3.02 -13.03
C VAL A 394 6.03 3.57 -11.97
N SER A 395 4.75 3.50 -12.26
CA SER A 395 3.64 3.61 -11.33
C SER A 395 3.02 2.24 -11.07
N VAL A 396 2.39 2.08 -9.91
CA VAL A 396 1.89 0.84 -9.31
C VAL A 396 0.47 1.14 -8.89
N ASP A 397 -0.50 0.62 -9.62
CA ASP A 397 -1.88 0.64 -9.18
C ASP A 397 -2.06 -0.42 -8.09
N PHE A 398 -2.36 -0.03 -6.85
CA PHE A 398 -2.64 -1.00 -5.79
C PHE A 398 -4.06 -1.58 -5.86
N ASP A 399 -5.01 -0.89 -6.50
CA ASP A 399 -6.38 -1.37 -6.69
C ASP A 399 -6.40 -2.43 -7.81
N THR A 400 -5.68 -2.20 -8.92
CA THR A 400 -5.62 -3.14 -10.07
C THR A 400 -4.38 -4.05 -10.08
N ARG A 401 -3.42 -3.83 -9.17
CA ARG A 401 -2.15 -4.57 -9.07
C ARG A 401 -1.28 -4.48 -10.31
N MET A 402 -1.46 -3.43 -11.11
CA MET A 402 -0.77 -3.26 -12.38
C MET A 402 0.37 -2.25 -12.27
N LEU A 403 1.51 -2.59 -12.87
CA LEU A 403 2.61 -1.67 -13.09
C LEU A 403 2.40 -0.96 -14.43
N SER A 404 2.56 0.35 -14.45
CA SER A 404 2.53 1.16 -15.67
C SER A 404 3.78 2.01 -15.80
N ASN A 405 4.29 2.13 -17.03
CA ASN A 405 5.36 3.05 -17.39
C ASN A 405 4.84 4.23 -18.24
N GLU A 406 3.51 4.34 -18.40
CA GLU A 406 2.91 5.36 -19.27
C GLU A 406 2.86 6.73 -18.59
N THR A 407 2.68 6.75 -17.27
CA THR A 407 2.51 7.99 -16.50
C THR A 407 3.81 8.56 -15.94
N CYS A 408 4.93 7.84 -16.08
CA CYS A 408 6.23 8.27 -15.59
C CYS A 408 7.34 7.98 -16.57
N ARG A 409 8.25 8.94 -16.73
CA ARG A 409 9.42 8.82 -17.59
C ARG A 409 10.71 9.04 -16.82
N LEU A 410 11.74 8.34 -17.25
CA LEU A 410 13.10 8.53 -16.79
C LEU A 410 13.63 9.90 -17.23
N ILE A 411 14.10 10.73 -16.29
CA ILE A 411 14.80 11.99 -16.58
C ILE A 411 16.30 11.73 -16.67
N SER A 412 16.85 11.18 -15.60
CA SER A 412 18.28 10.94 -15.47
C SER A 412 18.52 9.72 -14.57
N THR A 413 19.65 9.04 -14.79
CA THR A 413 20.06 7.94 -13.93
C THR A 413 21.56 7.91 -13.72
N SER A 414 21.95 7.40 -12.57
CA SER A 414 23.33 7.17 -12.15
C SER A 414 23.41 5.83 -11.42
N TRP A 415 24.62 5.40 -11.05
CA TRP A 415 24.79 4.19 -10.25
C TRP A 415 24.19 4.28 -8.83
N ARG A 416 23.86 5.49 -8.32
CA ARG A 416 23.31 5.69 -6.97
C ARG A 416 21.82 5.99 -6.94
N MET A 417 21.32 6.67 -7.96
CA MET A 417 19.99 7.25 -7.96
C MET A 417 19.46 7.42 -9.37
N THR A 418 18.15 7.49 -9.46
CA THR A 418 17.37 7.73 -10.67
C THR A 418 16.33 8.79 -10.39
N GLU A 419 16.14 9.69 -11.36
CA GLU A 419 15.17 10.78 -11.31
C GLU A 419 14.05 10.52 -12.31
N CYS A 420 12.81 10.65 -11.85
CA CYS A 420 11.59 10.35 -12.59
C CYS A 420 10.71 11.60 -12.68
N ALA A 421 10.14 11.83 -13.86
CA ALA A 421 9.07 12.80 -14.08
C ALA A 421 7.74 12.06 -14.23
N CYS A 422 6.79 12.34 -13.35
CA CYS A 422 5.47 11.70 -13.36
C CYS A 422 4.37 12.74 -13.61
N THR A 423 3.49 12.45 -14.57
CA THR A 423 2.42 13.34 -15.02
C THR A 423 1.05 12.93 -14.50
N HIS A 424 1.03 11.99 -13.57
CA HIS A 424 -0.15 11.59 -12.84
C HIS A 424 0.19 11.68 -11.36
N LEU A 425 -0.79 11.99 -10.51
CA LEU A 425 -0.72 11.89 -9.05
C LEU A 425 -2.04 11.33 -8.55
N GLY A 426 -2.05 10.64 -7.41
CA GLY A 426 -3.28 10.18 -6.79
C GLY A 426 -3.72 8.76 -7.17
N ARG A 427 -4.93 8.46 -6.69
CA ARG A 427 -5.52 7.18 -6.28
C ARG A 427 -4.58 6.00 -5.97
#